data_AF-A0A519M366-F1
#
_entry.id   AF-A0A519M366-F1
#
_cell.length_a   1.000
_cell.length_b   1.000
_cell.length_c   1.000
_cell.angle_alpha   90.00
_cell.angle_beta   90.00
_cell.angle_gamma   90.00
#
_symmetry.space_group_name_H-M   'P 1'
#
loop_
_entity.id
_entity.type
_entity.pdbx_description
1 polymer ?
#
loop_
_entity_poly.entity_id
_entity_poly.type
_entity_poly.pdbx_seq_one_letter_code
_entity_poly.pdbx_strand_id
1 'polypeptide(L)'
;MKTENLNWSYLWKHWFFTLLLGPVISQIIALIALFQSKLMIGLLEFYPFALIMSLMFSIPTYIIYAFVYHYLAGKSLSILVKKVILIVLAITGIYITLIIIDGTIALQLVLSYSIASVFVGLLFNLDFENS
;
A
#
# COMPACT_ATOMS: atom_id res chain seq x y z
N MET A 1 9.16 18.46 23.33
CA MET A 1 8.72 17.33 22.49
C MET A 1 9.97 16.54 22.16
N LYS A 2 10.17 15.36 22.75
CA LYS A 2 11.33 14.51 22.40
C LYS A 2 11.11 14.06 20.96
N THR A 3 11.94 14.52 20.04
CA THR A 3 12.03 13.94 18.71
C THR A 3 12.77 12.61 18.86
N GLU A 4 12.03 11.59 19.24
CA GLU A 4 12.43 10.18 19.05
C GLU A 4 12.83 10.03 17.58
N ASN A 5 13.99 9.41 17.26
CA ASN A 5 14.33 9.14 15.87
C ASN A 5 13.42 8.04 15.36
N LEU A 6 12.27 8.45 14.85
CA LEU A 6 11.29 7.53 14.32
C LEU A 6 11.90 6.67 13.23
N ASN A 7 11.78 5.35 13.37
CA ASN A 7 12.23 4.43 12.36
C ASN A 7 11.21 4.35 11.20
N TRP A 8 11.38 5.24 10.22
CA TRP A 8 10.55 5.30 9.02
C TRP A 8 10.69 4.09 8.07
N SER A 9 11.56 3.12 8.39
CA SER A 9 11.80 1.95 7.55
C SER A 9 10.53 1.16 7.31
N TYR A 10 9.69 0.95 8.33
CA TYR A 10 8.42 0.26 8.16
C TYR A 10 7.53 0.98 7.14
N LEU A 11 7.39 2.30 7.29
CA LEU A 11 6.51 3.10 6.45
C LEU A 11 6.96 3.10 4.99
N TRP A 12 8.26 3.34 4.74
CA TRP A 12 8.80 3.32 3.39
C TRP A 12 8.71 1.93 2.75
N LYS A 13 9.09 0.87 3.49
CA LYS A 13 9.00 -0.51 3.00
C LYS A 13 7.55 -0.91 2.73
N HIS A 14 6.63 -0.57 3.62
CA HIS A 14 5.22 -0.91 3.45
C HIS A 14 4.65 -0.28 2.18
N TRP A 15 4.84 1.03 2.01
CA TRP A 15 4.38 1.74 0.83
C TRP A 15 5.04 1.22 -0.45
N PHE A 16 6.37 1.20 -0.50
CA PHE A 16 7.11 0.85 -1.72
C PHE A 16 6.84 -0.59 -2.16
N PHE A 17 6.89 -1.57 -1.25
CA PHE A 17 6.64 -2.97 -1.61
C PHE A 17 5.17 -3.24 -1.94
N THR A 18 4.23 -2.47 -1.39
CA THR A 18 2.82 -2.56 -1.82
C THR A 18 2.68 -2.18 -3.30
N LEU A 19 3.33 -1.09 -3.73
CA LEU A 19 3.30 -0.65 -5.13
C LEU A 19 4.05 -1.62 -6.06
N LEU A 20 5.15 -2.18 -5.57
CA LEU A 20 5.94 -3.17 -6.29
C LEU A 20 5.14 -4.48 -6.51
N LEU A 21 4.46 -4.97 -5.47
CA LEU A 21 3.77 -6.25 -5.52
C LEU A 21 2.37 -6.15 -6.14
N GLY A 22 1.71 -5.00 -6.09
CA GLY A 22 0.35 -4.80 -6.63
C GLY A 22 0.17 -5.34 -8.06
N PRO A 23 0.98 -4.91 -9.05
CA PRO A 23 0.90 -5.43 -10.42
C PRO A 23 1.19 -6.93 -10.54
N VAL A 24 2.14 -7.44 -9.75
CA VAL A 24 2.52 -8.87 -9.77
C VAL A 24 1.35 -9.72 -9.27
N ILE A 25 0.74 -9.32 -8.15
CA ILE A 25 -0.44 -9.99 -7.60
C ILE A 25 -1.61 -9.89 -8.58
N SER A 26 -1.76 -8.76 -9.26
CA SER A 26 -2.81 -8.59 -10.27
C SER A 26 -2.68 -9.58 -11.42
N GLN A 27 -1.46 -9.80 -11.91
CA GLN A 27 -1.18 -10.80 -12.94
C GLN A 27 -1.45 -12.22 -12.43
N ILE A 28 -1.04 -12.55 -11.20
CA ILE A 28 -1.33 -13.86 -10.59
C ILE A 28 -2.84 -14.11 -10.51
N ILE A 29 -3.62 -13.11 -10.06
CA ILE A 29 -5.08 -13.19 -10.00
C ILE A 29 -5.69 -13.35 -11.41
N ALA A 30 -5.15 -12.65 -12.41
CA ALA A 30 -5.60 -12.76 -13.79
C ALA A 30 -5.34 -14.16 -14.38
N LEU A 31 -4.16 -14.76 -14.08
CA LEU A 31 -3.77 -16.09 -14.54
C LEU A 31 -4.60 -17.21 -13.91
N ILE A 32 -4.92 -17.08 -12.61
CA ILE A 32 -5.77 -18.04 -11.88
C ILE A 32 -7.27 -17.83 -12.20
N ALA A 33 -7.60 -16.68 -12.81
CA ALA A 33 -8.87 -16.37 -13.47
C ALA A 33 -10.12 -16.34 -12.57
N LEU A 34 -10.23 -15.28 -11.76
CA LEU A 34 -11.50 -14.77 -11.22
C LEU A 34 -12.09 -13.59 -12.01
N PHE A 35 -11.30 -12.91 -12.86
CA PHE A 35 -11.72 -11.78 -13.70
C PHE A 35 -10.97 -11.80 -15.05
N GLN A 36 -11.66 -12.09 -16.16
CA GLN A 36 -11.07 -12.03 -17.51
C GLN A 36 -11.09 -10.58 -18.02
N SER A 37 -10.14 -9.76 -17.56
CA SER A 37 -9.96 -8.39 -18.07
C SER A 37 -8.82 -8.33 -19.10
N LYS A 38 -9.15 -8.07 -20.37
CA LYS A 38 -8.16 -7.83 -21.45
C LYS A 38 -7.24 -6.64 -21.17
N LEU A 39 -7.64 -5.70 -20.30
CA LEU A 39 -6.87 -4.51 -19.94
C LEU A 39 -5.63 -4.82 -19.08
N MET A 40 -5.57 -5.98 -18.42
CA MET A 40 -4.58 -6.26 -17.37
C MET A 40 -3.38 -7.09 -17.80
N ILE A 41 -3.44 -7.74 -18.98
CA ILE A 41 -2.29 -8.45 -19.56
C ILE A 41 -1.10 -7.49 -19.76
N GLY A 42 -1.39 -6.18 -19.91
CA GLY A 42 -0.41 -5.10 -20.05
C GLY A 42 0.30 -4.60 -18.79
N LEU A 43 -0.17 -4.90 -17.57
CA LEU A 43 0.41 -4.24 -16.37
C LEU A 43 1.85 -4.70 -16.10
N LEU A 44 2.17 -5.97 -16.37
CA LEU A 44 3.51 -6.50 -16.23
C LEU A 44 4.39 -6.18 -17.47
N GLU A 45 3.77 -6.09 -18.65
CA GLU A 45 4.45 -5.74 -19.91
C GLU A 45 4.95 -4.29 -19.87
N PHE A 46 4.19 -3.41 -19.22
CA PHE A 46 4.57 -2.02 -18.94
C PHE A 46 4.89 -1.80 -17.46
N TYR A 47 5.47 -2.79 -16.79
CA TYR A 47 5.71 -2.75 -15.34
C TYR A 47 6.45 -1.50 -14.85
N PRO A 48 7.54 -1.02 -15.49
CA PRO A 48 8.20 0.21 -15.05
C PRO A 48 7.28 1.43 -15.13
N PHE A 49 6.45 1.52 -16.16
CA PHE A 49 5.49 2.61 -16.32
C PHE A 49 4.38 2.50 -15.28
N ALA A 50 3.81 1.31 -15.08
CA ALA A 50 2.81 1.05 -14.05
C ALA A 50 3.34 1.42 -12.65
N LEU A 51 4.59 1.08 -12.34
CA LEU A 51 5.23 1.43 -11.07
C LEU A 51 5.38 2.95 -10.90
N ILE A 52 5.80 3.67 -11.94
CA ILE A 52 5.90 5.14 -11.92
C ILE A 52 4.54 5.77 -11.68
N MET A 53 3.51 5.34 -12.41
CA MET A 53 2.14 5.86 -12.23
C MET A 53 1.62 5.56 -10.83
N SER A 54 1.85 4.35 -10.32
CA SER A 54 1.48 3.95 -8.96
C SER A 54 2.20 4.77 -7.89
N LEU A 55 3.48 5.10 -8.10
CA LEU A 55 4.21 6.02 -7.22
C LEU A 55 3.57 7.40 -7.25
N MET A 56 3.39 8.00 -8.42
CA MET A 56 2.83 9.35 -8.58
C MET A 56 1.44 9.48 -7.93
N PHE A 57 0.54 8.54 -8.20
CA PHE A 57 -0.84 8.60 -7.71
C PHE A 57 -1.01 8.23 -6.24
N SER A 58 -0.06 7.52 -5.64
CA SER A 58 -0.12 7.14 -4.23
C SER A 58 0.57 8.14 -3.29
N ILE A 59 1.22 9.19 -3.82
CA ILE A 59 1.83 10.25 -3.00
C ILE A 59 0.83 10.86 -1.99
N PRO A 60 -0.41 11.21 -2.37
CA PRO A 60 -1.36 11.77 -1.40
C PRO A 60 -1.65 10.80 -0.23
N THR A 61 -1.84 9.51 -0.55
CA THR A 61 -2.01 8.45 0.45
C THR A 61 -0.78 8.33 1.33
N TYR A 62 0.43 8.37 0.76
CA TYR A 62 1.68 8.29 1.48
C TYR A 62 1.87 9.46 2.46
N ILE A 63 1.49 10.68 2.06
CA ILE A 63 1.57 11.86 2.93
C ILE A 63 0.66 11.69 4.15
N ILE A 64 -0.60 11.31 3.94
CA ILE A 64 -1.56 11.03 5.03
C ILE A 64 -1.02 9.89 5.89
N TYR A 65 -0.46 8.86 5.26
CA TYR A 65 0.10 7.70 5.93
C TYR A 65 1.27 8.08 6.85
N ALA A 66 2.18 8.93 6.38
CA ALA A 66 3.30 9.46 7.17
C ALA A 66 2.84 10.29 8.36
N PHE A 67 1.82 11.13 8.17
CA PHE A 67 1.24 11.91 9.26
C PHE A 67 0.61 11.01 10.34
N VAL A 68 -0.19 10.04 9.93
CA VAL A 68 -0.82 9.08 10.86
C VAL A 68 0.22 8.22 11.57
N TYR A 69 1.25 7.76 10.86
CA TYR A 69 2.37 7.02 11.43
C TYR A 69 3.08 7.82 12.53
N HIS A 70 3.41 9.07 12.26
CA HIS A 70 4.01 9.97 13.24
C HIS A 70 3.10 10.17 14.47
N TYR A 71 1.81 10.38 14.23
CA TYR A 71 0.83 10.54 15.31
C TYR A 71 0.70 9.28 16.18
N LEU A 72 0.72 8.09 15.57
CA LEU A 72 0.62 6.81 16.28
C LEU A 72 1.88 6.46 17.08
N ALA A 73 3.04 6.99 16.72
CA ALA A 73 4.28 6.73 17.44
C ALA A 73 4.16 7.13 18.93
N GLY A 74 3.63 8.33 19.20
CA GLY A 74 3.44 8.85 20.56
C GLY A 74 2.23 8.29 21.33
N LYS A 75 1.55 7.25 20.83
CA LYS A 75 0.38 6.64 21.49
C LYS A 75 0.73 5.30 22.14
N SER A 76 0.16 5.06 23.33
CA SER A 76 0.27 3.80 24.09
C SER A 76 -0.65 2.69 23.55
N LEU A 77 -0.64 2.49 22.24
CA LEU A 77 -1.39 1.41 21.56
C LEU A 77 -0.47 0.21 21.31
N SER A 78 -1.04 -0.99 21.26
CA SER A 78 -0.29 -2.18 20.88
C SER A 78 0.21 -2.07 19.43
N ILE A 79 1.38 -2.67 19.16
CA ILE A 79 2.02 -2.67 17.83
C ILE A 79 1.07 -3.24 16.77
N LEU A 80 0.32 -4.29 17.12
CA LEU A 80 -0.67 -4.91 16.24
C LEU A 80 -1.77 -3.91 15.85
N VAL A 81 -2.34 -3.18 16.81
CA VAL A 81 -3.39 -2.19 16.53
C VAL A 81 -2.86 -1.07 15.63
N LYS A 82 -1.64 -0.58 15.89
CA LYS A 82 -0.99 0.43 15.03
C LYS A 82 -0.81 -0.10 13.60
N LYS A 83 -0.31 -1.33 13.42
CA LYS A 83 -0.20 -1.98 12.10
C LYS A 83 -1.54 -2.07 11.37
N VAL A 84 -2.59 -2.51 12.06
CA VAL A 84 -3.92 -2.63 11.45
C VAL A 84 -4.44 -1.28 10.98
N ILE A 85 -4.32 -0.22 11.79
CA ILE A 85 -4.72 1.15 11.39
C ILE A 85 -3.98 1.57 10.12
N LEU A 86 -2.67 1.33 10.11
CA LEU A 86 -1.78 1.68 9.01
C LEU A 86 -2.14 0.93 7.70
N ILE A 87 -2.42 -0.38 7.78
CA ILE A 87 -2.86 -1.20 6.63
C ILE A 87 -4.23 -0.74 6.12
N VAL A 88 -5.19 -0.52 7.01
CA VAL A 88 -6.54 -0.06 6.64
C VAL A 88 -6.46 1.28 5.93
N LEU A 89 -5.67 2.22 6.45
CA LEU A 89 -5.46 3.52 5.81
C LEU A 89 -4.88 3.38 4.40
N ALA A 90 -3.90 2.51 4.20
CA ALA A 90 -3.34 2.24 2.88
C ALA A 90 -4.40 1.65 1.91
N ILE A 91 -5.22 0.71 2.36
CA ILE A 91 -6.32 0.13 1.56
C ILE A 91 -7.35 1.20 1.18
N THR A 92 -7.74 2.07 2.12
CA THR A 92 -8.64 3.19 1.85
C THR A 92 -8.05 4.14 0.81
N GLY A 93 -6.76 4.46 0.94
CA GLY A 93 -6.06 5.29 -0.04
C GLY A 93 -6.04 4.65 -1.43
N ILE A 94 -5.76 3.35 -1.54
CA ILE A 94 -5.82 2.59 -2.80
C ILE A 94 -7.21 2.73 -3.44
N TYR A 95 -8.26 2.52 -2.65
CA TYR A 95 -9.64 2.61 -3.13
C TYR A 95 -9.98 4.01 -3.67
N ILE A 96 -9.64 5.06 -2.91
CA ILE A 96 -9.87 6.45 -3.31
C ILE A 96 -9.09 6.79 -4.58
N THR A 97 -7.79 6.45 -4.63
CA THR A 97 -6.94 6.72 -5.78
C THR A 97 -7.50 6.07 -7.05
N LEU A 98 -7.93 4.81 -6.99
CA LEU A 98 -8.45 4.10 -8.17
C LEU A 98 -9.79 4.67 -8.66
N ILE A 99 -10.68 5.09 -7.75
CA ILE A 99 -11.91 5.79 -8.13
C ILE A 99 -11.61 7.10 -8.86
N ILE A 100 -10.60 7.85 -8.40
CA ILE A 100 -10.23 9.14 -9.01
C ILE A 100 -9.66 8.95 -10.43
N ILE A 101 -8.83 7.93 -10.64
CA ILE A 101 -8.14 7.72 -11.93
C ILE A 101 -9.09 7.22 -13.02
N ASP A 102 -9.90 6.19 -12.72
CA ASP A 102 -10.64 5.44 -13.75
C ASP A 102 -12.15 5.75 -13.74
N GLY A 103 -12.64 6.53 -12.77
CA GLY A 103 -14.06 6.83 -12.59
C GLY A 103 -14.94 5.62 -12.21
N THR A 104 -14.40 4.40 -12.34
CA THR A 104 -15.01 3.13 -11.95
C THR A 104 -14.08 2.36 -11.02
N ILE A 105 -14.64 1.48 -10.20
CA ILE A 105 -13.85 0.64 -9.30
C ILE A 105 -13.27 -0.50 -10.14
N ALA A 106 -11.99 -0.38 -10.50
CA ALA A 106 -11.20 -1.49 -11.03
C ALA A 106 -10.97 -2.53 -9.91
N LEU A 107 -12.00 -3.32 -9.62
CA LEU A 107 -12.07 -4.21 -8.46
C LEU A 107 -10.84 -5.13 -8.35
N GLN A 108 -10.36 -5.65 -9.47
CA GLN A 108 -9.17 -6.49 -9.50
C GLN A 108 -7.91 -5.74 -9.03
N LEU A 109 -7.70 -4.49 -9.46
CA LEU A 109 -6.59 -3.67 -9.00
C LEU A 109 -6.73 -3.36 -7.50
N VAL A 110 -7.93 -2.96 -7.07
CA VAL A 110 -8.19 -2.71 -5.63
C VAL A 110 -7.83 -3.95 -4.82
N LEU A 111 -8.29 -5.12 -5.23
CA LEU A 111 -8.00 -6.38 -4.53
C LEU A 111 -6.49 -6.69 -4.55
N SER A 112 -5.82 -6.51 -5.68
CA SER A 112 -4.41 -6.85 -5.83
C SER A 112 -3.51 -5.99 -4.94
N TYR A 113 -3.71 -4.67 -4.97
CA TYR A 113 -2.97 -3.73 -4.13
C TYR A 113 -3.38 -3.85 -2.65
N SER A 114 -4.62 -4.20 -2.35
CA SER A 114 -5.05 -4.46 -0.96
C SER A 114 -4.40 -5.72 -0.39
N ILE A 115 -4.35 -6.82 -1.17
CA ILE A 115 -3.64 -8.05 -0.78
C ILE A 115 -2.16 -7.76 -0.60
N ALA A 116 -1.54 -6.99 -1.50
CA ALA A 116 -0.16 -6.53 -1.36
C ALA A 116 0.03 -5.76 -0.04
N SER A 117 -0.81 -4.78 0.25
CA SER A 117 -0.74 -3.97 1.48
C SER A 117 -0.86 -4.81 2.75
N VAL A 118 -1.79 -5.77 2.78
CA VAL A 118 -1.94 -6.69 3.92
C VAL A 118 -0.69 -7.56 4.07
N PHE A 119 -0.27 -8.22 2.99
CA PHE A 119 0.88 -9.13 2.99
C PHE A 119 2.14 -8.40 3.46
N VAL A 120 2.44 -7.24 2.88
CA VAL A 120 3.61 -6.43 3.21
C VAL A 120 3.52 -5.88 4.63
N GLY A 121 2.33 -5.44 5.07
CA GLY A 121 2.13 -4.85 6.40
C GLY A 121 2.28 -5.85 7.53
N LEU A 122 2.00 -7.13 7.24
CA LEU A 122 2.26 -8.25 8.13
C LEU A 122 3.73 -8.69 8.09
N LEU A 123 4.35 -8.69 6.90
CA LEU A 123 5.74 -9.14 6.68
C LEU A 123 6.77 -8.27 7.40
N PHE A 124 6.62 -6.94 7.36
CA PHE A 124 7.58 -6.02 7.97
C PHE A 124 7.26 -5.74 9.45
N ASN A 125 8.30 -5.65 10.28
CA ASN A 125 8.15 -5.27 11.68
C ASN A 125 7.92 -3.76 11.83
N LEU A 126 6.96 -3.41 12.69
CA LEU A 126 6.64 -2.03 13.02
C LEU A 126 7.38 -1.69 14.31
N ASP A 127 8.56 -1.11 14.14
CA ASP A 127 9.38 -0.62 15.22
C ASP A 127 9.40 0.91 15.12
N PHE A 128 9.00 1.62 16.17
CA PHE A 128 9.00 3.09 16.17
C PHE A 128 10.37 3.66 16.54
N GLU A 129 11.18 2.97 17.33
CA GLU A 129 12.62 3.18 17.52
C GLU A 129 13.22 1.97 18.26
N ASN A 130 14.53 1.76 18.14
CA ASN A 130 15.29 0.64 18.71
C ASN A 130 15.04 0.48 20.22
N SER A 131 14.73 -0.76 20.62
CA SER A 131 14.83 -1.22 22.02
C SER A 131 16.16 -0.85 22.67
#